data_AF-A0A1S3N117-F1
#
_entry.id   AF-A0A1S3N117-F1
#
_cell.length_a   1.000
_cell.length_b   1.000
_cell.length_c   1.000
_cell.angle_alpha   90.00
_cell.angle_beta   90.00
_cell.angle_gamma   90.00
#
_symmetry.space_group_name_H-M   'P 1'
#
loop_
_entity.id
_entity.type
_entity.pdbx_description
1 polymer ?
#
loop_
_entity_poly.entity_id
_entity_poly.type
_entity_poly.pdbx_seq_one_letter_code
_entity_poly.pdbx_strand_id
1 'polypeptide(L)'
;MAMMEEGARSCLLQSRSSLEQDIRASYLMDHMISDGVLTGDEEDRIRSKPTRKEQAAALLELLLRKDNQAYISFYNALVRESYGDLASLLHNSLPLISPEAEKSFSDGGTRYVQAVLSEGGVPQRPVVFVSRPALVNRVREKLYRLQEPGWVTVFGMAGSGKSVLAAEAVRDHALITECFPGGVHWLSIGQLDRSDLLVRIQSLCFRLEQQSQEKDPSSSLHRSPGSLEEAKERLRFLMLRRYPRSLLILDDIWDSSVIKAFDIQCRVLLTTRDRSLADCVSGSKSEVAVESGLEEDQALEILALYVNGKPQRLPEQARSIVRECKGSPLVVSLIGALLREFPDRWAYYLHTLQQKKFKRIRKSSSYDYDALDQAMAASIQVLSDEHRELYIDLTVLEKDVKVPAKVLSVLWDLEPEEVEDVLQDFVNKSLLFRDCHHRPYLYYLHDLQLDFLAEMNRSGLESLHTKVVRQYQQRYSQGPPTSGDEECLYWFRFLTYHMAKANLTQEMV
;
A
#
# COMPACT_ATOMS: atom_id res chain seq x y z
N MET A 1 39.23 13.76 -11.01
CA MET A 1 37.75 13.70 -10.93
C MET A 1 37.28 12.85 -12.07
N ALA A 2 36.60 11.74 -11.78
CA ALA A 2 35.95 10.96 -12.84
C ALA A 2 34.87 11.84 -13.46
N MET A 3 34.90 12.02 -14.78
CA MET A 3 33.84 12.73 -15.50
C MET A 3 32.76 11.73 -15.91
N MET A 4 31.51 12.18 -15.87
CA MET A 4 30.38 11.44 -16.44
C MET A 4 30.64 11.08 -17.90
N GLU A 5 30.28 9.87 -18.31
CA GLU A 5 30.40 9.37 -19.67
C GLU A 5 29.65 10.25 -20.68
N GLU A 6 30.19 10.31 -21.91
CA GLU A 6 29.68 11.18 -22.96
C GLU A 6 28.22 10.85 -23.35
N GLY A 7 27.85 9.56 -23.33
CA GLY A 7 26.48 9.10 -23.59
C GLY A 7 25.48 9.60 -22.54
N ALA A 8 25.80 9.38 -21.26
CA ALA A 8 24.99 9.87 -20.12
C ALA A 8 24.86 11.40 -20.14
N ARG A 9 25.96 12.11 -20.42
CA ARG A 9 25.98 13.57 -20.53
C ARG A 9 25.13 14.09 -21.69
N SER A 10 25.23 13.48 -22.87
CA SER A 10 24.43 13.84 -24.04
C SER A 10 22.95 13.61 -23.80
N CYS A 11 22.60 12.51 -23.14
CA CYS A 11 21.21 12.18 -22.80
C CYS A 11 20.59 13.20 -21.83
N LEU A 12 21.30 13.58 -20.77
CA LEU A 12 20.86 14.64 -19.85
C LEU A 12 20.61 15.98 -20.55
N LEU A 13 21.45 16.34 -21.53
CA LEU A 13 21.30 17.56 -22.31
C LEU A 13 20.09 17.51 -23.25
N GLN A 14 19.84 16.36 -23.88
CA GLN A 14 18.70 16.17 -24.80
C GLN A 14 17.36 16.16 -24.06
N SER A 15 17.30 15.55 -22.87
CA SER A 15 16.08 15.45 -22.05
C SER A 15 15.88 16.64 -21.09
N ARG A 16 16.78 17.64 -21.12
CA ARG A 16 16.81 18.78 -20.17
C ARG A 16 15.48 19.54 -20.13
N SER A 17 14.87 19.83 -21.27
CA SER A 17 13.62 20.60 -21.33
C SER A 17 12.44 19.92 -20.64
N SER A 18 12.33 18.60 -20.79
CA SER A 18 11.28 17.79 -20.14
C SER A 18 11.55 17.65 -18.64
N LEU A 19 12.81 17.42 -18.26
CA LEU A 19 13.21 17.32 -16.85
C LEU A 19 12.95 18.63 -16.11
N GLU A 20 13.32 19.79 -16.67
CA GLU A 20 13.07 21.09 -16.05
C GLU A 20 11.57 21.40 -15.84
N GLN A 21 10.71 20.87 -16.72
CA GLN A 21 9.27 21.10 -16.64
C GLN A 21 8.59 20.25 -15.57
N ASP A 22 9.04 19.03 -15.30
CA ASP A 22 8.23 18.06 -14.58
C ASP A 22 8.82 17.63 -13.23
N ILE A 23 10.14 17.78 -13.02
CA ILE A 23 10.76 17.34 -11.75
C ILE A 23 10.53 18.34 -10.60
N ARG A 24 10.47 17.81 -9.38
CA ARG A 24 10.61 18.57 -8.12
C ARG A 24 11.98 18.25 -7.52
N ALA A 25 12.90 19.20 -7.59
CA ALA A 25 14.29 19.00 -7.19
C ALA A 25 14.43 18.57 -5.72
N SER A 26 13.58 19.09 -4.81
CA SER A 26 13.62 18.78 -3.38
C SER A 26 13.56 17.28 -3.09
N TYR A 27 12.57 16.59 -3.67
CA TYR A 27 12.37 15.16 -3.41
C TYR A 27 13.50 14.29 -3.99
N LEU A 28 14.09 14.73 -5.10
CA LEU A 28 15.20 14.01 -5.72
C LEU A 28 16.51 14.21 -4.95
N MET A 29 16.74 15.42 -4.43
CA MET A 29 17.95 15.75 -3.68
C MET A 29 18.07 14.95 -2.39
N ASP A 30 16.97 14.65 -1.69
CA ASP A 30 16.99 13.84 -0.45
C ASP A 30 17.61 12.45 -0.70
N HIS A 31 17.24 11.79 -1.81
CA HIS A 31 17.84 10.51 -2.22
C HIS A 31 19.30 10.65 -2.62
N MET A 32 19.64 11.72 -3.33
CA MET A 32 21.01 11.95 -3.80
C MET A 32 21.98 12.33 -2.67
N ILE A 33 21.48 12.97 -1.60
CA ILE A 33 22.23 13.22 -0.37
C ILE A 33 22.42 11.92 0.39
N SER A 34 21.37 11.10 0.51
CA SER A 34 21.45 9.76 1.12
C SER A 34 22.44 8.85 0.40
N ASP A 35 22.54 8.96 -0.92
CA ASP A 35 23.49 8.21 -1.76
C ASP A 35 24.92 8.81 -1.70
N GLY A 36 25.14 9.90 -0.97
CA GLY A 36 26.44 10.56 -0.79
C GLY A 36 26.93 11.35 -2.01
N VAL A 37 26.06 11.61 -2.97
CA VAL A 37 26.39 12.26 -4.25
C VAL A 37 26.25 13.79 -4.18
N LEU A 38 25.30 14.26 -3.37
CA LEU A 38 24.98 15.67 -3.19
C LEU A 38 25.28 16.09 -1.75
N THR A 39 25.79 17.31 -1.57
CA THR A 39 26.11 17.88 -0.25
C THR A 39 25.01 18.84 0.21
N GLY A 40 24.88 19.05 1.53
CA GLY A 40 23.90 20.01 2.08
C GLY A 40 24.10 21.43 1.54
N ASP A 41 25.35 21.87 1.36
CA ASP A 41 25.65 23.18 0.77
C ASP A 41 25.18 23.31 -0.69
N GLU A 42 25.20 22.22 -1.46
CA GLU A 42 24.68 22.17 -2.82
C GLU A 42 23.15 22.19 -2.83
N GLU A 43 22.52 21.49 -1.88
CA GLU A 43 21.08 21.49 -1.69
C GLU A 43 20.55 22.90 -1.36
N ASP A 44 21.17 23.59 -0.40
CA ASP A 44 20.78 24.94 0.02
C ASP A 44 20.86 25.95 -1.12
N ARG A 45 21.89 25.84 -1.98
CA ARG A 45 22.06 26.68 -3.19
C ARG A 45 21.00 26.42 -4.25
N ILE A 46 20.49 25.18 -4.35
CA ILE A 46 19.41 24.84 -5.26
C ILE A 46 18.08 25.32 -4.67
N ARG A 47 17.82 25.07 -3.38
CA ARG A 47 16.61 25.53 -2.66
C ARG A 47 16.47 27.05 -2.64
N SER A 48 17.58 27.80 -2.66
CA SER A 48 17.55 29.26 -2.72
C SER A 48 17.02 29.84 -4.05
N LYS A 49 16.73 29.01 -5.07
CA LYS A 49 16.12 29.46 -6.32
C LYS A 49 14.61 29.70 -6.16
N PRO A 50 14.06 30.77 -6.75
CA PRO A 50 12.69 31.23 -6.50
C PRO A 50 11.59 30.35 -7.11
N THR A 51 11.87 29.60 -8.18
CA THR A 51 10.86 28.79 -8.87
C THR A 51 11.26 27.32 -8.95
N ARG A 52 10.28 26.41 -8.93
CA ARG A 52 10.51 24.96 -9.11
C ARG A 52 11.34 24.66 -10.36
N LYS A 53 11.05 25.35 -11.46
CA LYS A 53 11.76 25.17 -12.73
C LYS A 53 13.22 25.61 -12.63
N GLU A 54 13.50 26.71 -11.94
CA GLU A 54 14.89 27.16 -11.69
C GLU A 54 15.64 26.23 -10.73
N GLN A 55 14.95 25.65 -9.74
CA GLN A 55 15.52 24.61 -8.87
C GLN A 55 15.89 23.36 -9.68
N ALA A 56 14.99 22.90 -10.55
CA ALA A 56 15.23 21.79 -11.46
C ALA A 56 16.41 22.06 -12.40
N ALA A 57 16.44 23.24 -13.03
CA ALA A 57 17.54 23.65 -13.91
C ALA A 57 18.89 23.69 -13.16
N ALA A 58 18.92 24.23 -11.94
CA ALA A 58 20.12 24.27 -11.12
C ALA A 58 20.63 22.87 -10.73
N LEU A 59 19.73 21.94 -10.40
CA LEU A 59 20.07 20.54 -10.13
C LEU A 59 20.67 19.85 -11.35
N LEU A 60 20.08 20.04 -12.54
CA LEU A 60 20.58 19.45 -13.78
C LEU A 60 21.95 20.02 -14.19
N GLU A 61 22.17 21.33 -13.98
CA GLU A 61 23.48 21.95 -14.22
C GLU A 61 24.57 21.43 -13.28
N LEU A 62 24.20 21.14 -12.04
CA LEU A 62 25.10 20.53 -11.08
C LEU A 62 25.45 19.09 -11.49
N LEU A 63 24.45 18.31 -11.90
CA LEU A 63 24.63 16.93 -12.38
C LEU A 63 25.57 16.81 -13.57
N LEU A 64 25.51 17.76 -14.51
CA LEU A 64 26.41 17.80 -15.67
C LEU A 64 27.90 17.95 -15.30
N ARG A 65 28.20 18.34 -14.05
CA ARG A 65 29.56 18.51 -13.52
C ARG A 65 30.00 17.36 -12.60
N LYS A 66 29.12 16.39 -12.32
CA LYS A 66 29.40 15.23 -11.47
C LYS A 66 29.73 13.98 -12.30
N ASP A 67 29.97 12.86 -11.62
CA ASP A 67 30.42 11.60 -12.20
C ASP A 67 29.25 10.66 -12.56
N ASN A 68 29.58 9.45 -13.06
CA ASN A 68 28.58 8.42 -13.41
C ASN A 68 27.70 8.02 -12.21
N GLN A 69 28.26 8.02 -10.99
CA GLN A 69 27.51 7.69 -9.78
C GLN A 69 26.39 8.71 -9.55
N ALA A 70 26.65 9.99 -9.84
CA ALA A 70 25.65 11.02 -9.74
C ALA A 70 24.51 10.89 -10.74
N TYR A 71 24.83 10.51 -11.98
CA TYR A 71 23.82 10.22 -13.00
C TYR A 71 22.90 9.07 -12.57
N ILE A 72 23.49 8.02 -12.01
CA ILE A 72 22.77 6.81 -11.59
C ILE A 72 21.94 7.08 -10.33
N SER A 73 22.48 7.84 -9.38
CA SER A 73 21.73 8.28 -8.20
C SER A 73 20.56 9.17 -8.59
N PHE A 74 20.73 10.12 -9.53
CA PHE A 74 19.62 10.93 -10.05
C PHE A 74 18.56 10.09 -10.77
N TYR A 75 18.98 9.16 -11.64
CA TYR A 75 18.06 8.21 -12.27
C TYR A 75 17.30 7.39 -11.21
N ASN A 76 17.99 6.89 -10.19
CA ASN A 76 17.36 6.13 -9.11
C ASN A 76 16.40 6.98 -8.30
N ALA A 77 16.74 8.24 -8.03
CA ALA A 77 15.86 9.19 -7.38
C ALA A 77 14.60 9.43 -8.22
N LEU A 78 14.73 9.58 -9.54
CA LEU A 78 13.58 9.68 -10.45
C LEU A 78 12.69 8.43 -10.37
N VAL A 79 13.28 7.24 -10.36
CA VAL A 79 12.53 5.97 -10.24
C VAL A 79 11.86 5.83 -8.87
N ARG A 80 12.55 6.19 -7.78
CA ARG A 80 12.03 6.13 -6.40
C ARG A 80 10.88 7.12 -6.17
N GLU A 81 10.98 8.30 -6.78
CA GLU A 81 9.94 9.33 -6.74
C GLU A 81 8.88 9.16 -7.85
N SER A 82 8.90 8.01 -8.55
CA SER A 82 7.91 7.61 -9.55
C SER A 82 7.82 8.52 -10.78
N TYR A 83 8.91 9.20 -11.15
CA TYR A 83 9.08 9.87 -12.44
C TYR A 83 9.44 8.86 -13.55
N GLY A 84 8.61 7.83 -13.73
CA GLY A 84 8.88 6.70 -14.64
C GLY A 84 9.12 7.12 -16.08
N ASP A 85 8.30 8.03 -16.61
CA ASP A 85 8.42 8.52 -17.99
C ASP A 85 9.74 9.27 -18.20
N LEU A 86 10.13 10.13 -17.25
CA LEU A 86 11.40 10.87 -17.30
C LEU A 86 12.61 9.97 -17.06
N ALA A 87 12.48 8.98 -16.17
CA ALA A 87 13.51 7.98 -15.95
C ALA A 87 13.72 7.13 -17.20
N SER A 88 12.66 6.78 -17.94
CA SER A 88 12.76 6.02 -19.19
C SER A 88 13.61 6.73 -20.24
N LEU A 89 13.55 8.06 -20.31
CA LEU A 89 14.39 8.87 -21.21
C LEU A 89 15.88 8.72 -20.91
N LEU A 90 16.23 8.54 -19.63
CA LEU A 90 17.62 8.42 -19.16
C LEU A 90 18.11 6.96 -19.12
N HIS A 91 17.21 5.98 -19.25
CA HIS A 91 17.50 4.56 -19.05
C HIS A 91 18.56 4.00 -20.01
N ASN A 92 18.45 4.33 -21.30
CA ASN A 92 19.32 3.79 -22.35
C ASN A 92 20.77 4.29 -22.27
N SER A 93 21.02 5.31 -21.45
CA SER A 93 22.34 5.94 -21.30
C SER A 93 22.93 5.74 -19.89
N LEU A 94 22.40 4.78 -19.12
CA LEU A 94 22.95 4.43 -17.81
C LEU A 94 24.39 3.89 -17.96
N PRO A 95 25.38 4.52 -17.31
CA PRO A 95 26.75 4.02 -17.33
C PRO A 95 26.83 2.62 -16.71
N LEU A 96 27.64 1.73 -17.30
CA LEU A 96 27.84 0.38 -16.80
C LEU A 96 28.70 0.43 -15.53
N ILE A 97 28.08 0.27 -14.35
CA ILE A 97 28.83 0.04 -13.11
C ILE A 97 29.38 -1.39 -13.12
N SER A 98 30.66 -1.52 -12.78
CA SER A 98 31.35 -2.81 -12.63
C SER A 98 30.62 -3.76 -11.66
N PRO A 99 30.68 -5.09 -11.87
CA PRO A 99 29.85 -6.11 -11.22
C PRO A 99 30.05 -6.31 -9.70
N GLU A 100 30.82 -5.44 -9.03
CA GLU A 100 31.03 -5.50 -7.58
C GLU A 100 29.90 -4.82 -6.79
N ALA A 101 29.06 -4.00 -7.44
CA ALA A 101 27.93 -3.29 -6.82
C ALA A 101 26.61 -4.09 -6.81
N GLU A 102 26.52 -5.26 -7.45
CA GLU A 102 25.35 -6.14 -7.34
C GLU A 102 25.21 -6.76 -5.94
N LYS A 103 26.24 -6.61 -5.09
CA LYS A 103 26.23 -7.06 -3.69
C LYS A 103 25.57 -6.07 -2.71
N SER A 104 25.10 -4.90 -3.14
CA SER A 104 24.46 -3.92 -2.25
C SER A 104 22.92 -3.94 -2.24
N PHE A 105 22.25 -4.76 -3.07
CA PHE A 105 20.82 -5.06 -2.87
C PHE A 105 20.69 -6.25 -1.93
N SER A 106 20.80 -6.00 -0.63
CA SER A 106 20.68 -7.02 0.43
C SER A 106 19.25 -7.61 0.58
N ASP A 107 18.35 -7.36 -0.37
CA ASP A 107 16.90 -7.44 -0.13
C ASP A 107 16.07 -7.88 -1.35
N GLY A 108 16.54 -8.88 -2.11
CA GLY A 108 15.71 -9.78 -2.94
C GLY A 108 14.91 -9.21 -4.13
N GLY A 109 14.79 -7.89 -4.28
CA GLY A 109 14.04 -7.25 -5.35
C GLY A 109 14.94 -6.71 -6.45
N THR A 110 15.04 -7.41 -7.59
CA THR A 110 15.57 -6.80 -8.80
C THR A 110 14.58 -5.75 -9.32
N ARG A 111 15.03 -4.78 -10.14
CA ARG A 111 14.12 -3.79 -10.76
C ARG A 111 12.98 -4.46 -11.55
N TYR A 112 13.24 -5.62 -12.14
CA TYR A 112 12.23 -6.46 -12.78
C TYR A 112 11.14 -6.91 -11.80
N VAL A 113 11.52 -7.41 -10.62
CA VAL A 113 10.56 -7.81 -9.57
C VAL A 113 9.69 -6.63 -9.15
N GLN A 114 10.29 -5.45 -8.95
CA GLN A 114 9.53 -4.26 -8.58
C GLN A 114 8.49 -3.89 -9.64
N ALA A 115 8.86 -3.89 -10.92
CA ALA A 115 7.92 -3.60 -12.02
C ALA A 115 6.75 -4.60 -12.06
N VAL A 116 7.04 -5.92 -12.03
CA VAL A 116 5.99 -6.95 -12.07
C VAL A 116 5.02 -6.82 -10.90
N LEU A 117 5.54 -6.56 -9.69
CA LEU A 117 4.70 -6.44 -8.50
C LEU A 117 3.86 -5.16 -8.49
N SER A 118 4.41 -4.04 -9.00
CA SER A 118 3.67 -2.79 -9.16
C SER A 118 2.56 -2.91 -10.21
N GLU A 119 2.85 -3.48 -11.39
CA GLU A 119 1.84 -3.80 -12.42
C GLU A 119 0.75 -4.73 -11.87
N GLY A 120 1.15 -5.66 -10.99
CA GLY A 120 0.26 -6.58 -10.31
C GLY A 120 -0.66 -5.96 -9.26
N GLY A 121 -0.35 -4.74 -8.79
CA GLY A 121 -1.01 -4.11 -7.65
C GLY A 121 -0.66 -4.75 -6.30
N VAL A 122 0.51 -5.41 -6.17
CA VAL A 122 0.94 -6.12 -4.95
C VAL A 122 1.40 -5.12 -3.88
N PRO A 123 0.70 -4.97 -2.73
CA PRO A 123 0.96 -3.91 -1.74
C PRO A 123 2.43 -3.79 -1.33
N GLN A 124 2.95 -2.56 -1.27
CA GLN A 124 4.31 -2.30 -0.80
C GLN A 124 4.53 -2.76 0.65
N ARG A 125 5.80 -2.85 1.05
CA ARG A 125 6.15 -3.16 2.43
C ARG A 125 5.64 -2.05 3.37
N PRO A 126 5.25 -2.40 4.61
CA PRO A 126 4.92 -1.41 5.62
C PRO A 126 6.12 -0.48 5.91
N VAL A 127 5.83 0.69 6.48
CA VAL A 127 6.83 1.73 6.83
C VAL A 127 8.02 1.16 7.60
N VAL A 128 7.75 0.26 8.55
CA VAL A 128 8.75 -0.56 9.21
C VAL A 128 8.45 -2.02 8.93
N PHE A 129 9.44 -2.73 8.41
CA PHE A 129 9.32 -4.12 8.00
C PHE A 129 10.41 -4.97 8.65
N VAL A 130 10.02 -6.12 9.17
CA VAL A 130 10.93 -7.16 9.67
C VAL A 130 10.62 -8.46 8.92
N SER A 131 11.66 -9.09 8.39
CA SER A 131 11.52 -10.32 7.60
C SER A 131 11.16 -11.51 8.50
N ARG A 132 10.28 -12.38 8.00
CA ARG A 132 9.89 -13.65 8.65
C ARG A 132 10.34 -14.82 7.77
N PRO A 133 11.66 -15.06 7.62
CA PRO A 133 12.20 -15.91 6.56
C PRO A 133 11.67 -17.34 6.61
N ALA A 134 11.46 -17.91 7.80
CA ALA A 134 10.90 -19.26 7.94
C ALA A 134 9.49 -19.37 7.33
N LEU A 135 8.60 -18.38 7.57
CA LEU A 135 7.25 -18.37 7.00
C LEU A 135 7.27 -18.02 5.52
N VAL A 136 8.09 -17.04 5.13
CA VAL A 136 8.26 -16.66 3.72
C VAL A 136 8.70 -17.88 2.90
N ASN A 137 9.71 -18.61 3.38
CA ASN A 137 10.22 -19.80 2.72
C ASN A 137 9.19 -20.93 2.66
N ARG A 138 8.35 -21.10 3.70
CA ARG A 138 7.23 -22.06 3.67
C ARG A 138 6.22 -21.71 2.59
N VAL A 139 5.85 -20.44 2.42
CA VAL A 139 4.96 -20.01 1.34
C VAL A 139 5.63 -20.22 -0.02
N ARG A 140 6.89 -19.79 -0.18
CA ARG A 140 7.66 -19.98 -1.42
C ARG A 140 7.76 -21.45 -1.81
N GLU A 141 8.06 -22.35 -0.87
CA GLU A 141 8.11 -23.80 -1.11
C GLU A 141 6.80 -24.33 -1.70
N LYS A 142 5.65 -23.87 -1.20
CA LYS A 142 4.34 -24.27 -1.76
C LYS A 142 4.10 -23.66 -3.13
N LEU A 143 4.52 -22.41 -3.35
CA LEU A 143 4.41 -21.74 -4.65
C LEU A 143 5.30 -22.39 -5.71
N TYR A 144 6.53 -22.82 -5.39
CA TYR A 144 7.40 -23.55 -6.31
C TYR A 144 6.80 -24.89 -6.76
N ARG A 145 6.01 -25.54 -5.88
CA ARG A 145 5.29 -26.79 -6.20
C ARG A 145 4.02 -26.56 -7.02
N LEU A 146 3.57 -25.31 -7.16
CA LEU A 146 2.34 -24.95 -7.87
C LEU A 146 2.57 -24.83 -9.38
N GLN A 147 2.99 -25.93 -10.01
CA GLN A 147 3.28 -25.98 -11.45
C GLN A 147 2.02 -26.07 -12.33
N GLU A 148 0.94 -26.63 -11.80
CA GLU A 148 -0.38 -26.73 -12.44
C GLU A 148 -1.41 -25.86 -11.70
N PRO A 149 -2.60 -25.60 -12.26
CA PRO A 149 -3.68 -24.93 -11.54
C PRO A 149 -3.94 -25.53 -10.16
N GLY A 150 -4.10 -24.67 -9.16
CA GLY A 150 -4.22 -25.07 -7.77
C GLY A 150 -4.10 -23.90 -6.82
N TRP A 151 -4.08 -24.22 -5.53
CA TRP A 151 -4.32 -23.28 -4.45
C TRP A 151 -3.27 -23.38 -3.35
N VAL A 152 -2.75 -22.22 -2.94
CA VAL A 152 -1.99 -22.07 -1.70
C VAL A 152 -2.79 -21.20 -0.76
N THR A 153 -3.15 -21.73 0.40
CA THR A 153 -3.94 -21.03 1.41
C THR A 153 -3.06 -20.63 2.58
N VAL A 154 -2.93 -19.32 2.81
CA VAL A 154 -2.29 -18.73 3.98
C VAL A 154 -3.38 -18.33 4.97
N PHE A 155 -3.44 -19.00 6.12
CA PHE A 155 -4.50 -18.74 7.11
C PHE A 155 -3.95 -18.40 8.50
N GLY A 156 -4.74 -17.67 9.28
CA GLY A 156 -4.35 -17.20 10.62
C GLY A 156 -5.17 -15.99 11.07
N MET A 157 -4.96 -15.54 12.32
CA MET A 157 -5.75 -14.48 12.94
C MET A 157 -5.74 -13.14 12.17
N ALA A 158 -6.74 -12.30 12.40
CA ALA A 158 -6.76 -10.93 11.88
C ALA A 158 -5.53 -10.15 12.37
N GLY A 159 -4.93 -9.32 11.51
CA GLY A 159 -3.76 -8.52 11.87
C GLY A 159 -2.44 -9.30 12.05
N SER A 160 -2.38 -10.63 11.89
CA SER A 160 -1.15 -11.42 12.07
C SER A 160 -0.10 -11.27 10.95
N GLY A 161 -0.37 -10.41 9.96
CA GLY A 161 0.54 -10.12 8.84
C GLY A 161 0.44 -11.06 7.64
N LYS A 162 -0.68 -11.76 7.44
CA LYS A 162 -0.88 -12.68 6.30
C LYS A 162 -0.70 -11.99 4.94
N SER A 163 -1.30 -10.82 4.75
CA SER A 163 -1.21 -10.06 3.50
C SER A 163 0.22 -9.60 3.23
N VAL A 164 0.92 -9.12 4.28
CA VAL A 164 2.35 -8.78 4.20
C VAL A 164 3.19 -10.00 3.86
N LEU A 165 2.90 -11.16 4.47
CA LEU A 165 3.59 -12.42 4.19
C LEU A 165 3.38 -12.89 2.73
N ALA A 166 2.15 -12.78 2.21
CA ALA A 166 1.83 -13.13 0.83
C ALA A 166 2.56 -12.22 -0.17
N ALA A 167 2.55 -10.90 0.08
CA ALA A 167 3.29 -9.93 -0.74
C ALA A 167 4.80 -10.16 -0.68
N GLU A 168 5.36 -10.48 0.49
CA GLU A 168 6.78 -10.76 0.66
C GLU A 168 7.21 -12.08 0.00
N ALA A 169 6.34 -13.10 0.04
CA ALA A 169 6.62 -14.39 -0.59
C ALA A 169 6.88 -14.25 -2.10
N VAL A 170 6.16 -13.35 -2.77
CA VAL A 170 6.33 -13.09 -4.21
C VAL A 170 7.38 -12.04 -4.56
N ARG A 171 7.96 -11.36 -3.56
CA ARG A 171 9.15 -10.49 -3.72
C ARG A 171 10.43 -11.32 -3.85
N ASP A 172 10.46 -12.17 -4.87
CA ASP A 172 11.57 -13.09 -5.15
C ASP A 172 11.77 -13.23 -6.66
N HIS A 173 12.97 -12.91 -7.13
CA HIS A 173 13.27 -12.91 -8.57
C HIS A 173 13.11 -14.30 -9.19
N ALA A 174 13.73 -15.31 -8.59
CA ALA A 174 13.71 -16.67 -9.10
C ALA A 174 12.28 -17.23 -9.16
N LEU A 175 11.48 -17.01 -8.11
CA LEU A 175 10.10 -17.46 -8.07
C LEU A 175 9.26 -16.86 -9.21
N ILE A 176 9.37 -15.54 -9.43
CA ILE A 176 8.64 -14.88 -10.53
C ILE A 176 9.12 -15.41 -11.88
N THR A 177 10.44 -15.47 -12.12
CA THR A 177 10.94 -15.86 -13.44
C THR A 177 10.70 -17.33 -13.78
N GLU A 178 10.81 -18.22 -12.79
CA GLU A 178 10.72 -19.66 -13.00
C GLU A 178 9.27 -20.16 -12.94
N CYS A 179 8.49 -19.70 -11.95
CA CYS A 179 7.16 -20.23 -11.69
C CYS A 179 6.05 -19.34 -12.27
N PHE A 180 6.21 -18.01 -12.21
CA PHE A 180 5.16 -17.05 -12.57
C PHE A 180 5.56 -16.00 -13.61
N PRO A 181 6.14 -16.38 -14.77
CA PRO A 181 6.61 -15.40 -15.76
C PRO A 181 5.47 -14.65 -16.45
N GLY A 182 4.22 -15.12 -16.30
CA GLY A 182 3.03 -14.38 -16.72
C GLY A 182 2.67 -13.21 -15.81
N GLY A 183 3.38 -13.02 -14.70
CA GLY A 183 3.16 -11.95 -13.73
C GLY A 183 2.41 -12.41 -12.48
N VAL A 184 2.23 -11.47 -11.56
CA VAL A 184 1.49 -11.65 -10.30
C VAL A 184 0.38 -10.61 -10.28
N HIS A 185 -0.85 -11.00 -9.96
CA HIS A 185 -1.99 -10.09 -9.92
C HIS A 185 -2.66 -10.14 -8.55
N TRP A 186 -2.76 -8.99 -7.88
CA TRP A 186 -3.35 -8.87 -6.55
C TRP A 186 -4.78 -8.34 -6.61
N LEU A 187 -5.66 -8.97 -5.83
CA LEU A 187 -7.03 -8.51 -5.62
C LEU A 187 -7.41 -8.60 -4.14
N SER A 188 -7.67 -7.44 -3.54
CA SER A 188 -8.26 -7.35 -2.20
C SER A 188 -9.76 -7.65 -2.28
N ILE A 189 -10.19 -8.70 -1.59
CA ILE A 189 -11.59 -9.14 -1.54
C ILE A 189 -12.25 -8.55 -0.30
N GLY A 190 -11.89 -9.05 0.89
CA GLY A 190 -12.56 -8.68 2.12
C GLY A 190 -13.95 -9.31 2.31
N GLN A 191 -14.76 -8.70 3.17
CA GLN A 191 -16.11 -9.18 3.43
C GLN A 191 -17.11 -8.52 2.47
N LEU A 192 -17.54 -9.25 1.44
CA LEU A 192 -18.35 -8.72 0.33
C LEU A 192 -19.70 -9.42 0.18
N ASP A 193 -20.67 -8.70 -0.37
CA ASP A 193 -21.86 -9.30 -0.96
C ASP A 193 -21.62 -9.72 -2.43
N ARG A 194 -22.66 -10.29 -3.07
CA ARG A 194 -22.54 -10.79 -4.45
C ARG A 194 -22.33 -9.67 -5.48
N SER A 195 -22.96 -8.52 -5.29
CA SER A 195 -22.81 -7.35 -6.17
C SER A 195 -21.40 -6.79 -6.09
N ASP A 196 -20.87 -6.64 -4.88
CA ASP A 196 -19.53 -6.14 -4.64
C ASP A 196 -18.46 -7.08 -5.20
N LEU A 197 -18.65 -8.39 -5.09
CA LEU A 197 -17.76 -9.39 -5.69
C LEU A 197 -17.69 -9.24 -7.22
N LEU A 198 -18.83 -9.01 -7.88
CA LEU A 198 -18.86 -8.75 -9.32
C LEU A 198 -18.04 -7.51 -9.67
N VAL A 199 -18.19 -6.42 -8.91
CA VAL A 199 -17.43 -5.17 -9.13
C VAL A 199 -15.92 -5.41 -8.97
N ARG A 200 -15.49 -6.21 -8.00
CA ARG A 200 -14.06 -6.57 -7.84
C ARG A 200 -13.52 -7.33 -9.04
N ILE A 201 -14.27 -8.30 -9.56
CA ILE A 201 -13.85 -9.09 -10.73
C ILE A 201 -13.86 -8.21 -11.99
N GLN A 202 -14.85 -7.34 -12.16
CA GLN A 202 -14.89 -6.36 -13.25
C GLN A 202 -13.64 -5.47 -13.24
N SER A 203 -13.27 -4.94 -12.07
CA SER A 203 -12.06 -4.13 -11.90
C SER A 203 -10.79 -4.90 -12.26
N LEU A 204 -10.69 -6.17 -11.86
CA LEU A 204 -9.56 -7.03 -12.23
C LEU A 204 -9.51 -7.29 -13.74
N CYS A 205 -10.63 -7.66 -14.37
CA CYS A 205 -10.71 -7.88 -15.81
C CYS A 205 -10.29 -6.61 -16.58
N PHE A 206 -10.79 -5.45 -16.18
CA PHE A 206 -10.44 -4.17 -16.79
C PHE A 206 -8.94 -3.88 -16.72
N ARG A 207 -8.32 -4.08 -15.55
CA ARG A 207 -6.86 -3.89 -15.36
C ARG A 207 -6.05 -4.81 -16.27
N LEU A 208 -6.42 -6.09 -16.32
CA LEU A 208 -5.77 -7.09 -17.17
C LEU A 208 -5.93 -6.79 -18.67
N GLU A 209 -7.09 -6.26 -19.08
CA GLU A 209 -7.34 -5.88 -20.47
C GLU A 209 -6.52 -4.65 -20.88
N GLN A 210 -6.46 -3.61 -20.05
CA GLN A 210 -5.63 -2.43 -20.32
C GLN A 210 -4.15 -2.79 -20.49
N GLN A 211 -3.60 -3.57 -19.57
CA GLN A 211 -2.21 -4.04 -19.64
C GLN A 211 -1.94 -4.89 -20.90
N SER A 212 -2.96 -5.62 -21.38
CA SER A 212 -2.84 -6.38 -22.63
C SER A 212 -2.88 -5.46 -23.86
N GLN A 213 -3.62 -4.36 -23.82
CA GLN A 213 -3.68 -3.40 -24.92
C GLN A 213 -2.38 -2.64 -25.12
N GLU A 214 -1.72 -2.25 -24.04
CA GLU A 214 -0.41 -1.60 -24.10
C GLU A 214 0.64 -2.49 -24.79
N LYS A 215 0.55 -3.81 -24.58
CA LYS A 215 1.43 -4.82 -25.19
C LYS A 215 1.00 -5.20 -26.61
N ASP A 216 -0.30 -5.11 -26.92
CA ASP A 216 -0.89 -5.48 -28.21
C ASP A 216 -2.07 -4.54 -28.56
N PRO A 217 -1.81 -3.47 -29.33
CA PRO A 217 -2.82 -2.47 -29.71
C PRO A 217 -3.99 -3.02 -30.55
N SER A 218 -3.88 -4.25 -31.07
CA SER A 218 -4.94 -4.91 -31.82
C SER A 218 -6.01 -5.56 -30.91
N SER A 219 -5.73 -5.66 -29.61
CA SER A 219 -6.69 -6.16 -28.63
C SER A 219 -7.77 -5.11 -28.35
N SER A 220 -9.05 -5.50 -28.40
CA SER A 220 -10.18 -4.60 -28.17
C SER A 220 -10.58 -4.60 -26.69
N LEU A 221 -10.88 -3.41 -26.14
CA LEU A 221 -11.58 -3.32 -24.85
C LEU A 221 -12.99 -3.83 -25.05
N HIS A 222 -13.34 -4.83 -24.27
CA HIS A 222 -14.67 -5.40 -24.27
C HIS A 222 -15.53 -4.68 -23.24
N ARG A 223 -16.86 -4.73 -23.43
CA ARG A 223 -17.79 -4.26 -22.41
C ARG A 223 -17.55 -4.98 -21.07
N SER A 224 -17.81 -4.28 -19.97
CA SER A 224 -17.78 -4.86 -18.62
C SER A 224 -18.79 -6.02 -18.52
N PRO A 225 -18.41 -7.15 -17.90
CA PRO A 225 -19.30 -8.30 -17.75
C PRO A 225 -20.51 -7.94 -16.87
N GLY A 226 -21.72 -8.33 -17.28
CA GLY A 226 -22.97 -7.97 -16.59
C GLY A 226 -23.39 -8.92 -15.47
N SER A 227 -22.75 -10.10 -15.37
CA SER A 227 -23.01 -11.09 -14.33
C SER A 227 -21.73 -11.71 -13.80
N LEU A 228 -21.82 -12.37 -12.64
CA LEU A 228 -20.68 -13.06 -12.02
C LEU A 228 -20.17 -14.21 -12.91
N GLU A 229 -21.08 -14.88 -13.61
CA GLU A 229 -20.77 -15.98 -14.52
C GLU A 229 -20.03 -15.47 -15.78
N GLU A 230 -20.47 -14.35 -16.36
CA GLU A 230 -19.76 -13.70 -17.47
C GLU A 230 -18.39 -13.20 -17.03
N ALA A 231 -18.31 -12.61 -15.82
CA ALA A 231 -17.07 -12.11 -15.26
C ALA A 231 -16.06 -13.23 -14.98
N LYS A 232 -16.54 -14.36 -14.44
CA LYS A 232 -15.75 -15.57 -14.22
C LYS A 232 -15.18 -16.12 -15.53
N GLU A 233 -16.01 -16.25 -16.57
CA GLU A 233 -15.55 -16.77 -17.86
C GLU A 233 -14.58 -15.82 -18.56
N ARG A 234 -14.83 -14.50 -18.46
CA ARG A 234 -13.89 -13.49 -18.96
C ARG A 234 -12.53 -13.59 -18.26
N LEU A 235 -12.53 -13.65 -16.93
CA LEU A 235 -11.30 -13.76 -16.16
C LEU A 235 -10.56 -15.05 -16.51
N ARG A 236 -11.28 -16.17 -16.66
CA ARG A 236 -10.74 -17.45 -17.13
C ARG A 236 -10.04 -17.29 -18.49
N PHE A 237 -10.69 -16.65 -19.46
CA PHE A 237 -10.10 -16.40 -20.78
C PHE A 237 -8.82 -15.56 -20.67
N LEU A 238 -8.85 -14.45 -19.94
CA LEU A 238 -7.69 -13.57 -19.76
C LEU A 238 -6.52 -14.31 -19.12
N MET A 239 -6.75 -15.02 -18.02
CA MET A 239 -5.70 -15.75 -17.29
C MET A 239 -5.12 -16.90 -18.12
N LEU A 240 -5.93 -17.61 -18.91
CA LEU A 240 -5.45 -18.72 -19.73
C LEU A 240 -4.78 -18.29 -21.04
N ARG A 241 -5.26 -17.21 -21.68
CA ARG A 241 -4.84 -16.82 -23.04
C ARG A 241 -3.88 -15.63 -23.07
N ARG A 242 -4.02 -14.68 -22.15
CA ARG A 242 -3.23 -13.43 -22.13
C ARG A 242 -2.16 -13.46 -21.05
N TYR A 243 -2.44 -14.07 -19.90
CA TYR A 243 -1.52 -14.14 -18.75
C TYR A 243 -1.17 -15.58 -18.37
N PRO A 244 -0.70 -16.43 -19.31
CA PRO A 244 -0.39 -17.82 -19.01
C PRO A 244 0.74 -17.90 -17.98
N ARG A 245 0.63 -18.84 -17.03
CA ARG A 245 1.59 -18.97 -15.92
C ARG A 245 1.74 -17.69 -15.09
N SER A 246 0.63 -17.01 -14.83
CA SER A 246 0.56 -15.96 -13.81
C SER A 246 0.05 -16.53 -12.47
N LEU A 247 0.29 -15.79 -11.39
CA LEU A 247 -0.27 -16.05 -10.06
C LEU A 247 -1.36 -15.02 -9.74
N LEU A 248 -2.54 -15.49 -9.34
CA LEU A 248 -3.59 -14.64 -8.79
C LEU A 248 -3.52 -14.67 -7.26
N ILE A 249 -3.43 -13.51 -6.62
CA ILE A 249 -3.44 -13.37 -5.17
C ILE A 249 -4.78 -12.78 -4.72
N LEU A 250 -5.51 -13.53 -3.91
CA LEU A 250 -6.81 -13.15 -3.35
C LEU A 250 -6.67 -12.87 -1.85
N ASP A 251 -6.79 -11.60 -1.46
CA ASP A 251 -6.53 -11.18 -0.08
C ASP A 251 -7.83 -11.06 0.75
N ASP A 252 -7.76 -11.56 1.98
CA ASP A 252 -8.81 -11.62 3.01
C ASP A 252 -10.13 -12.23 2.52
N ILE A 253 -10.11 -13.52 2.18
CA ILE A 253 -11.34 -14.25 1.79
C ILE A 253 -12.13 -14.67 3.04
N TRP A 254 -13.43 -14.35 3.04
CA TRP A 254 -14.38 -14.67 4.11
C TRP A 254 -15.36 -15.82 3.80
N ASP A 255 -15.69 -16.05 2.53
CA ASP A 255 -16.75 -16.99 2.15
C ASP A 255 -16.39 -17.88 0.95
N SER A 256 -16.95 -19.09 0.95
CA SER A 256 -16.71 -20.11 -0.09
C SER A 256 -17.27 -19.72 -1.48
N SER A 257 -18.25 -18.82 -1.56
CA SER A 257 -18.78 -18.31 -2.82
C SER A 257 -17.73 -17.54 -3.63
N VAL A 258 -16.83 -16.82 -2.96
CA VAL A 258 -15.69 -16.14 -3.59
C VAL A 258 -14.78 -17.17 -4.25
N ILE A 259 -14.44 -18.24 -3.55
CA ILE A 259 -13.61 -19.33 -4.08
C ILE A 259 -14.24 -19.91 -5.36
N LYS A 260 -15.55 -20.15 -5.35
CA LYS A 260 -16.27 -20.65 -6.54
C LYS A 260 -16.21 -19.68 -7.72
N ALA A 261 -16.23 -18.37 -7.47
CA ALA A 261 -16.11 -17.36 -8.51
C ALA A 261 -14.71 -17.33 -9.14
N PHE A 262 -13.66 -17.61 -8.37
CA PHE A 262 -12.28 -17.66 -8.82
C PHE A 262 -11.76 -19.07 -9.17
N ASP A 263 -12.61 -20.10 -9.13
CA ASP A 263 -12.27 -21.42 -9.65
C ASP A 263 -12.28 -21.43 -11.19
N ILE A 264 -11.22 -20.84 -11.76
CA ILE A 264 -11.01 -20.60 -13.20
C ILE A 264 -9.82 -21.38 -13.77
N GLN A 265 -9.35 -22.41 -13.07
CA GLN A 265 -8.18 -23.21 -13.45
C GLN A 265 -6.89 -22.38 -13.59
N CYS A 266 -6.63 -21.48 -12.63
CA CYS A 266 -5.38 -20.75 -12.52
C CYS A 266 -4.60 -21.14 -11.25
N ARG A 267 -3.44 -20.51 -11.05
CA ARG A 267 -2.63 -20.64 -9.84
C ARG A 267 -3.06 -19.55 -8.88
N VAL A 268 -3.51 -19.93 -7.69
CA VAL A 268 -4.07 -18.97 -6.72
C VAL A 268 -3.33 -19.07 -5.38
N LEU A 269 -2.92 -17.92 -4.87
CA LEU A 269 -2.54 -17.73 -3.47
C LEU A 269 -3.68 -16.97 -2.79
N LEU A 270 -4.23 -17.49 -1.69
CA LEU A 270 -5.25 -16.77 -0.94
C LEU A 270 -4.85 -16.57 0.51
N THR A 271 -5.29 -15.46 1.10
CA THR A 271 -5.20 -15.22 2.54
C THR A 271 -6.59 -15.30 3.17
N THR A 272 -6.70 -15.88 4.36
CA THR A 272 -7.99 -15.98 5.07
C THR A 272 -7.81 -16.10 6.58
N ARG A 273 -8.87 -15.78 7.33
CA ARG A 273 -8.97 -16.03 8.78
C ARG A 273 -9.53 -17.43 9.06
N ASP A 274 -10.26 -18.01 8.12
CA ASP A 274 -10.94 -19.29 8.29
C ASP A 274 -10.20 -20.39 7.52
N ARG A 275 -9.59 -21.32 8.27
CA ARG A 275 -8.93 -22.49 7.69
C ARG A 275 -9.89 -23.35 6.87
N SER A 276 -11.18 -23.41 7.22
CA SER A 276 -12.16 -24.28 6.55
C SER A 276 -12.34 -23.95 5.06
N LEU A 277 -12.01 -22.72 4.66
CA LEU A 277 -12.03 -22.30 3.26
C LEU A 277 -10.98 -23.02 2.40
N ALA A 278 -9.91 -23.55 3.00
CA ALA A 278 -8.94 -24.41 2.31
C ALA A 278 -9.54 -25.76 1.87
N ASP A 279 -10.69 -26.16 2.44
CA ASP A 279 -11.39 -27.38 2.03
C ASP A 279 -12.40 -27.14 0.90
N CYS A 280 -12.71 -25.87 0.62
CA CYS A 280 -13.66 -25.46 -0.42
C CYS A 280 -13.03 -25.35 -1.81
N VAL A 281 -11.69 -25.43 -1.93
CA VAL A 281 -10.97 -25.31 -3.20
C VAL A 281 -10.90 -26.65 -3.94
N SER A 282 -11.00 -26.60 -5.26
CA SER A 282 -10.85 -27.76 -6.16
C SER A 282 -9.39 -27.99 -6.56
N GLY A 283 -8.96 -29.24 -6.73
CA GLY A 283 -7.65 -29.58 -7.31
C GLY A 283 -6.50 -29.61 -6.31
N SER A 284 -5.28 -29.29 -6.78
CA SER A 284 -4.08 -29.28 -5.93
C SER A 284 -4.19 -28.18 -4.88
N LYS A 285 -4.03 -28.53 -3.59
CA LYS A 285 -4.12 -27.57 -2.48
C LYS A 285 -2.96 -27.72 -1.51
N SER A 286 -2.50 -26.60 -0.97
CA SER A 286 -1.46 -26.51 0.05
C SER A 286 -1.80 -25.44 1.07
N GLU A 287 -1.47 -25.69 2.33
CA GLU A 287 -1.79 -24.81 3.45
C GLU A 287 -0.53 -24.30 4.14
N VAL A 288 -0.55 -23.03 4.55
CA VAL A 288 0.47 -22.41 5.41
C VAL A 288 -0.24 -21.70 6.56
N ALA A 289 -0.08 -22.25 7.76
CA ALA A 289 -0.55 -21.61 8.99
C ALA A 289 0.41 -20.49 9.39
N VAL A 290 -0.15 -19.29 9.60
CA VAL A 290 0.53 -18.17 10.25
C VAL A 290 0.10 -18.17 11.70
N GLU A 291 1.03 -18.58 12.58
CA GLU A 291 0.84 -18.55 14.02
C GLU A 291 0.48 -17.13 14.49
N SER A 292 -0.22 -17.05 15.62
CA SER A 292 -1.05 -15.92 16.04
C SER A 292 -0.33 -14.57 16.24
N GLY A 293 1.00 -14.52 16.13
CA GLY A 293 1.74 -13.26 16.20
C GLY A 293 3.21 -13.35 15.76
N LEU A 294 3.90 -12.23 15.90
CA LEU A 294 5.35 -12.10 15.85
C LEU A 294 5.99 -12.76 17.08
N GLU A 295 7.17 -13.31 16.87
CA GLU A 295 8.04 -13.72 17.97
C GLU A 295 8.55 -12.50 18.73
N GLU A 296 8.92 -12.67 20.01
CA GLU A 296 9.38 -11.56 20.87
C GLU A 296 10.55 -10.80 20.23
N ASP A 297 11.53 -11.52 19.66
CA ASP A 297 12.70 -10.92 19.02
C ASP A 297 12.33 -10.11 17.76
N GLN A 298 11.38 -10.61 16.94
CA GLN A 298 10.89 -9.90 15.75
C GLN A 298 10.15 -8.61 16.14
N ALA A 299 9.32 -8.66 17.19
CA ALA A 299 8.60 -7.49 17.67
C ALA A 299 9.54 -6.44 18.29
N LEU A 300 10.58 -6.87 19.01
CA LEU A 300 11.64 -5.98 19.50
C LEU A 300 12.42 -5.35 18.34
N GLU A 301 12.67 -6.11 17.27
CA GLU A 301 13.31 -5.58 16.06
C GLU A 301 12.47 -4.48 15.40
N ILE A 302 11.15 -4.68 15.28
CA ILE A 302 10.24 -3.63 14.79
C ILE A 302 10.35 -2.37 15.66
N LEU A 303 10.26 -2.50 16.99
CA LEU A 303 10.40 -1.35 17.89
C LEU A 303 11.75 -0.65 17.75
N ALA A 304 12.84 -1.41 17.63
CA ALA A 304 14.18 -0.88 17.42
C ALA A 304 14.28 -0.06 16.13
N LEU A 305 13.69 -0.56 15.03
CA LEU A 305 13.66 0.14 13.75
C LEU A 305 12.88 1.46 13.85
N TYR A 306 11.73 1.49 14.53
CA TYR A 306 10.97 2.73 14.73
C TYR A 306 11.77 3.80 15.48
N VAL A 307 12.54 3.42 16.51
CA VAL A 307 13.33 4.36 17.32
C VAL A 307 14.76 4.56 16.82
N ASN A 308 15.08 4.11 15.59
CA ASN A 308 16.42 4.17 14.99
C ASN A 308 17.52 3.58 15.90
N GLY A 309 17.19 2.51 16.62
CA GLY A 309 18.04 1.85 17.60
C GLY A 309 18.46 0.44 17.18
N LYS A 310 19.09 -0.27 18.12
CA LYS A 310 19.35 -1.71 18.02
C LYS A 310 18.53 -2.45 19.07
N PRO A 311 18.02 -3.68 18.82
CA PRO A 311 17.22 -4.42 19.79
C PRO A 311 17.91 -4.58 21.15
N GLN A 312 19.24 -4.73 21.17
CA GLN A 312 20.02 -4.90 22.40
C GLN A 312 20.14 -3.62 23.25
N ARG A 313 19.83 -2.46 22.67
CA ARG A 313 19.90 -1.14 23.33
C ARG A 313 18.52 -0.61 23.73
N LEU A 314 17.46 -1.37 23.46
CA LEU A 314 16.13 -1.01 23.90
C LEU A 314 16.03 -1.06 25.42
N PRO A 315 15.23 -0.17 26.04
CA PRO A 315 15.07 -0.15 27.48
C PRO A 315 14.27 -1.37 27.96
N GLU A 316 14.34 -1.67 29.26
CA GLU A 316 13.71 -2.85 29.87
C GLU A 316 12.20 -2.93 29.60
N GLN A 317 11.54 -1.77 29.53
CA GLN A 317 10.11 -1.63 29.22
C GLN A 317 9.75 -2.16 27.83
N ALA A 318 10.70 -2.23 26.88
CA ALA A 318 10.43 -2.68 25.52
C ALA A 318 9.92 -4.13 25.49
N ARG A 319 10.52 -5.02 26.28
CA ARG A 319 10.08 -6.42 26.38
C ARG A 319 8.67 -6.53 26.96
N SER A 320 8.38 -5.73 27.99
CA SER A 320 7.05 -5.67 28.59
C SER A 320 6.00 -5.16 27.60
N ILE A 321 6.32 -4.11 26.83
CA ILE A 321 5.44 -3.60 25.77
C ILE A 321 5.17 -4.68 24.72
N VAL A 322 6.21 -5.36 24.22
CA VAL A 322 6.05 -6.44 23.23
C VAL A 322 5.12 -7.55 23.74
N ARG A 323 5.24 -7.91 25.02
CA ARG A 323 4.33 -8.88 25.65
C ARG A 323 2.89 -8.38 25.71
N GLU A 324 2.67 -7.11 26.06
CA GLU A 324 1.34 -6.50 26.03
C GLU A 324 0.76 -6.41 24.61
N CYS A 325 1.59 -6.28 23.57
CA CYS A 325 1.17 -6.30 22.18
C CYS A 325 0.70 -7.67 21.69
N LYS A 326 0.92 -8.75 22.46
CA LYS A 326 0.47 -10.14 22.19
C LYS A 326 0.86 -10.63 20.78
N GLY A 327 2.02 -10.19 20.32
CA GLY A 327 2.56 -10.56 19.01
C GLY A 327 1.84 -9.92 17.80
N SER A 328 0.89 -8.99 17.97
CA SER A 328 0.23 -8.36 16.82
C SER A 328 1.15 -7.33 16.15
N PRO A 329 1.58 -7.53 14.87
CA PRO A 329 2.39 -6.54 14.14
C PRO A 329 1.78 -5.14 14.14
N LEU A 330 0.46 -5.04 13.95
CA LEU A 330 -0.23 -3.75 13.91
C LEU A 330 -0.10 -2.98 15.22
N VAL A 331 -0.25 -3.67 16.36
CA VAL A 331 -0.14 -3.05 17.69
C VAL A 331 1.30 -2.60 17.95
N VAL A 332 2.27 -3.46 17.61
CA VAL A 332 3.70 -3.12 17.74
C VAL A 332 4.04 -1.90 16.88
N SER A 333 3.52 -1.81 15.66
CA SER A 333 3.72 -0.66 14.77
C SER A 333 3.11 0.64 15.30
N LEU A 334 1.89 0.61 15.85
CA LEU A 334 1.26 1.78 16.47
C LEU A 334 2.09 2.30 17.66
N ILE A 335 2.50 1.41 18.56
CA ILE A 335 3.33 1.80 19.72
C ILE A 335 4.74 2.23 19.28
N GLY A 336 5.34 1.56 18.30
CA GLY A 336 6.61 1.94 17.72
C GLY A 336 6.58 3.35 17.13
N ALA A 337 5.53 3.69 16.39
CA ALA A 337 5.35 5.02 15.83
C ALA A 337 5.21 6.11 16.92
N LEU A 338 4.46 5.83 17.99
CA LEU A 338 4.37 6.69 19.17
C LEU A 338 5.74 6.91 19.85
N LEU A 339 6.52 5.85 19.99
CA LEU A 339 7.85 5.91 20.62
C LEU A 339 8.89 6.61 19.73
N ARG A 340 8.74 6.56 18.41
CA ARG A 340 9.57 7.35 17.49
C ARG A 340 9.36 8.85 17.72
N GLU A 341 8.12 9.25 17.96
CA GLU A 341 7.76 10.66 18.18
C GLU A 341 8.03 11.12 19.63
N PHE A 342 7.83 10.24 20.61
CA PHE A 342 8.13 10.51 22.03
C PHE A 342 9.06 9.43 22.62
N PRO A 343 10.37 9.51 22.35
CA PRO A 343 11.35 8.49 22.74
C PRO A 343 11.45 8.22 24.24
N ASP A 344 11.11 9.19 25.09
CA ASP A 344 11.22 9.06 26.55
C ASP A 344 9.98 8.45 27.23
N ARG A 345 8.91 8.16 26.47
CA ARG A 345 7.59 7.76 27.03
C ARG A 345 7.35 6.25 27.14
N TRP A 346 8.40 5.43 27.15
CA TRP A 346 8.30 3.97 27.28
C TRP A 346 7.42 3.52 28.46
N ALA A 347 7.70 4.03 29.67
CA ALA A 347 6.94 3.65 30.87
C ALA A 347 5.47 4.10 30.79
N TYR A 348 5.22 5.27 30.20
CA TYR A 348 3.87 5.82 30.03
C TYR A 348 3.02 4.95 29.09
N TYR A 349 3.58 4.55 27.93
CA TYR A 349 2.86 3.71 26.98
C TYR A 349 2.68 2.27 27.49
N LEU A 350 3.67 1.72 28.19
CA LEU A 350 3.52 0.42 28.88
C LEU A 350 2.35 0.45 29.86
N HIS A 351 2.31 1.46 30.72
CA HIS A 351 1.21 1.61 31.69
C HIS A 351 -0.14 1.82 30.99
N THR A 352 -0.18 2.54 29.87
CA THR A 352 -1.41 2.75 29.08
C THR A 352 -1.95 1.44 28.52
N LEU A 353 -1.09 0.58 27.97
CA LEU A 353 -1.47 -0.77 27.50
C LEU A 353 -2.03 -1.63 28.64
N GLN A 354 -1.42 -1.57 29.83
CA GLN A 354 -1.81 -2.36 31.00
C GLN A 354 -3.14 -1.91 31.63
N GLN A 355 -3.44 -0.61 31.60
CA GLN A 355 -4.62 -0.06 32.26
C GLN A 355 -5.94 -0.40 31.55
N LYS A 356 -5.91 -0.78 30.26
CA LYS A 356 -7.10 -1.18 29.48
C LYS A 356 -8.30 -0.21 29.64
N LYS A 357 -8.03 1.09 29.52
CA LYS A 357 -9.03 2.16 29.76
C LYS A 357 -10.16 2.11 28.75
N PHE A 358 -9.82 1.89 27.48
CA PHE A 358 -10.84 1.66 26.45
C PHE A 358 -11.37 0.23 26.55
N LYS A 359 -12.70 0.09 26.66
CA LYS A 359 -13.38 -1.21 26.64
C LYS A 359 -14.55 -1.14 25.66
N ARG A 360 -14.54 -2.00 24.64
CA ARG A 360 -15.64 -2.12 23.68
C ARG A 360 -16.92 -2.60 24.38
N ILE A 361 -18.06 -2.06 23.95
CA ILE A 361 -19.39 -2.50 24.37
C ILE A 361 -19.75 -3.81 23.65
N ARG A 362 -19.31 -3.98 22.39
CA ARG A 362 -19.46 -5.23 21.64
C ARG A 362 -18.11 -5.94 21.43
N LYS A 363 -17.96 -7.13 22.00
CA LYS A 363 -16.88 -8.07 21.64
C LYS A 363 -17.33 -8.94 20.48
N SER A 364 -17.20 -8.40 19.27
CA SER A 364 -17.44 -9.17 18.05
C SER A 364 -16.19 -10.02 17.78
N SER A 365 -16.24 -11.33 18.05
CA SER A 365 -15.22 -12.36 17.73
C SER A 365 -14.14 -12.71 18.77
N SER A 366 -13.39 -13.78 18.47
CA SER A 366 -12.32 -14.43 19.23
C SER A 366 -10.99 -13.64 19.29
N TYR A 367 -10.95 -12.43 18.75
CA TYR A 367 -9.76 -11.57 18.76
C TYR A 367 -9.62 -10.79 20.07
N ASP A 368 -8.40 -10.71 20.59
CA ASP A 368 -8.08 -9.94 21.80
C ASP A 368 -7.84 -8.47 21.43
N TYR A 369 -8.93 -7.70 21.37
CA TYR A 369 -8.91 -6.29 20.97
C TYR A 369 -8.24 -5.35 21.98
N ASP A 370 -8.02 -5.77 23.23
CA ASP A 370 -7.62 -4.88 24.32
C ASP A 370 -6.34 -4.09 23.99
N ALA A 371 -5.31 -4.79 23.49
CA ALA A 371 -4.01 -4.20 23.19
C ALA A 371 -4.08 -3.23 21.99
N LEU A 372 -4.84 -3.61 20.95
CA LEU A 372 -5.06 -2.75 19.80
C LEU A 372 -5.81 -1.48 20.18
N ASP A 373 -6.89 -1.62 20.93
CA ASP A 373 -7.73 -0.48 21.30
C ASP A 373 -6.96 0.53 22.16
N GLN A 374 -6.12 0.06 23.09
CA GLN A 374 -5.25 0.97 23.85
C GLN A 374 -4.22 1.66 22.96
N ALA A 375 -3.60 0.93 22.02
CA ALA A 375 -2.61 1.50 21.11
C ALA A 375 -3.22 2.53 20.16
N MET A 376 -4.41 2.25 19.61
CA MET A 376 -5.19 3.18 18.78
C MET A 376 -5.56 4.44 19.58
N ALA A 377 -6.15 4.28 20.77
CA ALA A 377 -6.52 5.41 21.62
C ALA A 377 -5.32 6.29 21.98
N ALA A 378 -4.19 5.70 22.33
CA ALA A 378 -2.95 6.44 22.62
C ALA A 378 -2.40 7.18 21.39
N SER A 379 -2.49 6.57 20.21
CA SER A 379 -2.03 7.15 18.94
C SER A 379 -2.88 8.35 18.52
N ILE A 380 -4.21 8.28 18.69
CA ILE A 380 -5.14 9.36 18.37
C ILE A 380 -5.03 10.54 19.35
N GLN A 381 -4.74 10.27 20.64
CA GLN A 381 -4.55 11.31 21.66
C GLN A 381 -3.34 12.21 21.39
N VAL A 382 -2.36 11.71 20.65
CA VAL A 382 -1.15 12.43 20.29
C VAL A 382 -1.36 13.38 19.10
N LEU A 383 -2.37 13.12 18.26
CA LEU A 383 -2.70 14.00 17.14
C LEU A 383 -3.05 15.41 17.65
N SER A 384 -2.74 16.43 16.85
CA SER A 384 -3.25 17.78 17.07
C SER A 384 -4.79 17.76 17.10
N ASP A 385 -5.42 18.73 17.76
CA ASP A 385 -6.88 18.74 17.88
C ASP A 385 -7.55 18.80 16.49
N GLU A 386 -6.97 19.57 15.56
CA GLU A 386 -7.40 19.62 14.15
C GLU A 386 -7.27 18.26 13.45
N HIS A 387 -6.09 17.63 13.48
CA HIS A 387 -5.89 16.31 12.86
C HIS A 387 -6.76 15.23 13.51
N ARG A 388 -7.08 15.36 14.80
CA ARG A 388 -7.96 14.43 15.50
C ARG A 388 -9.39 14.50 14.97
N GLU A 389 -9.91 15.70 14.70
CA GLU A 389 -11.23 15.88 14.07
C GLU A 389 -11.25 15.27 12.66
N LEU A 390 -10.23 15.54 11.85
CA LEU A 390 -10.10 14.95 10.50
C LEU A 390 -9.97 13.42 10.55
N TYR A 391 -9.25 12.87 11.54
CA TYR A 391 -9.13 11.43 11.71
C TYR A 391 -10.46 10.77 12.10
N ILE A 392 -11.29 11.45 12.89
CA ILE A 392 -12.64 10.98 13.25
C ILE A 392 -13.52 10.87 11.99
N ASP A 393 -13.40 11.81 11.05
CA ASP A 393 -14.17 11.75 9.79
C ASP A 393 -13.88 10.48 8.98
N LEU A 394 -12.67 9.91 9.08
CA LEU A 394 -12.31 8.65 8.40
C LEU A 394 -13.14 7.44 8.87
N THR A 395 -13.92 7.58 9.95
CA THR A 395 -14.86 6.54 10.41
C THR A 395 -15.89 6.16 9.33
N VAL A 396 -16.22 7.06 8.40
CA VAL A 396 -17.20 6.82 7.33
C VAL A 396 -16.66 5.95 6.19
N LEU A 397 -15.36 5.66 6.18
CA LEU A 397 -14.74 4.80 5.17
C LEU A 397 -15.15 3.34 5.39
N GLU A 398 -15.41 2.65 4.29
CA GLU A 398 -15.77 1.23 4.32
C GLU A 398 -14.55 0.32 4.33
N LYS A 399 -14.71 -0.88 4.90
CA LYS A 399 -13.69 -1.92 4.87
C LYS A 399 -13.36 -2.29 3.43
N ASP A 400 -12.09 -2.59 3.18
CA ASP A 400 -11.57 -2.99 1.87
C ASP A 400 -11.74 -1.94 0.75
N VAL A 401 -12.12 -0.70 1.07
CA VAL A 401 -12.23 0.40 0.12
C VAL A 401 -10.99 1.28 0.23
N LYS A 402 -10.33 1.51 -0.91
CA LYS A 402 -9.22 2.45 -1.03
C LYS A 402 -9.75 3.74 -1.68
N VAL A 403 -9.43 4.89 -1.11
CA VAL A 403 -9.93 6.20 -1.56
C VAL A 403 -8.79 7.11 -1.99
N PRO A 404 -8.92 7.89 -3.09
CA PRO A 404 -7.94 8.91 -3.42
C PRO A 404 -8.04 10.08 -2.43
N ALA A 405 -6.95 10.85 -2.28
CA ALA A 405 -6.95 12.08 -1.47
C ALA A 405 -8.09 13.03 -1.88
N LYS A 406 -8.47 13.02 -3.16
CA LYS A 406 -9.53 13.88 -3.67
C LYS A 406 -10.91 13.66 -3.02
N VAL A 407 -11.25 12.43 -2.63
CA VAL A 407 -12.50 12.15 -1.87
C VAL A 407 -12.47 12.87 -0.52
N LEU A 408 -11.32 12.86 0.15
CA LEU A 408 -11.15 13.48 1.46
C LEU A 408 -11.00 15.00 1.36
N SER A 409 -10.45 15.52 0.27
CA SER A 409 -10.48 16.96 -0.08
C SER A 409 -11.91 17.49 -0.16
N VAL A 410 -12.84 16.74 -0.75
CA VAL A 410 -14.27 17.10 -0.73
C VAL A 410 -14.82 17.06 0.70
N LEU A 411 -14.52 16.01 1.47
CA LEU A 411 -15.05 15.84 2.83
C LEU A 411 -14.56 16.93 3.81
N TRP A 412 -13.32 17.37 3.66
CA TRP A 412 -12.68 18.31 4.57
C TRP A 412 -12.72 19.76 4.08
N ASP A 413 -13.15 19.99 2.83
CA ASP A 413 -13.10 21.30 2.16
C ASP A 413 -11.68 21.90 2.17
N LEU A 414 -10.70 21.04 1.87
CA LEU A 414 -9.27 21.36 1.82
C LEU A 414 -8.70 21.08 0.43
N GLU A 415 -7.60 21.73 0.09
CA GLU A 415 -6.89 21.43 -1.16
C GLU A 415 -6.24 20.04 -1.10
N PRO A 416 -6.14 19.30 -2.23
CA PRO A 416 -5.58 17.95 -2.24
C PRO A 416 -4.18 17.83 -1.62
N GLU A 417 -3.33 18.84 -1.81
CA GLU A 417 -1.99 18.88 -1.24
C GLU A 417 -2.02 18.95 0.30
N GLU A 418 -2.90 19.78 0.88
CA GLU A 418 -3.07 19.87 2.34
C GLU A 418 -3.62 18.56 2.90
N VAL A 419 -4.55 17.94 2.17
CA VAL A 419 -5.06 16.61 2.51
C VAL A 419 -3.95 15.56 2.48
N GLU A 420 -3.09 15.54 1.46
CA GLU A 420 -1.98 14.60 1.39
C GLU A 420 -0.99 14.76 2.55
N ASP A 421 -0.71 15.99 2.99
CA ASP A 421 0.13 16.27 4.16
C ASP A 421 -0.48 15.70 5.46
N VAL A 422 -1.79 15.89 5.66
CA VAL A 422 -2.53 15.31 6.81
C VAL A 422 -2.52 13.78 6.75
N LEU A 423 -2.80 13.19 5.58
CA LEU A 423 -2.82 11.73 5.42
C LEU A 423 -1.42 11.13 5.62
N GLN A 424 -0.36 11.85 5.23
CA GLN A 424 1.02 11.43 5.45
C GLN A 424 1.36 11.36 6.94
N ASP A 425 0.85 12.29 7.76
CA ASP A 425 0.99 12.23 9.22
C ASP A 425 0.33 10.95 9.79
N PHE A 426 -0.89 10.63 9.34
CA PHE A 426 -1.56 9.39 9.75
C PHE A 426 -0.82 8.13 9.30
N VAL A 427 -0.27 8.11 8.08
CA VAL A 427 0.55 7.01 7.56
C VAL A 427 1.81 6.84 8.40
N ASN A 428 2.49 7.93 8.74
CA ASN A 428 3.68 7.91 9.58
C ASN A 428 3.39 7.31 10.96
N LYS A 429 2.21 7.60 11.52
CA LYS A 429 1.74 7.07 12.81
C LYS A 429 1.15 5.65 12.73
N SER A 430 1.21 5.00 11.56
CA SER A 430 0.59 3.69 11.29
C SER A 430 -0.93 3.67 11.55
N LEU A 431 -1.55 4.85 11.52
CA LEU A 431 -2.98 5.06 11.68
C LEU A 431 -3.74 5.00 10.36
N LEU A 432 -3.02 5.01 9.22
CA LEU A 432 -3.55 4.91 7.87
C LEU A 432 -2.54 4.19 6.97
N PHE A 433 -3.01 3.54 5.91
CA PHE A 433 -2.16 2.91 4.90
C PHE A 433 -2.29 3.62 3.56
N ARG A 434 -1.17 3.69 2.83
CA ARG A 434 -1.09 4.27 1.49
C ARG A 434 -0.67 3.22 0.47
N ASP A 435 -1.45 3.13 -0.61
CA ASP A 435 -1.11 2.42 -1.83
C ASP A 435 -0.50 3.39 -2.84
N CYS A 436 0.68 3.05 -3.34
CA CYS A 436 1.51 3.89 -4.21
C CYS A 436 1.83 3.24 -5.56
N HIS A 437 1.05 2.23 -5.97
CA HIS A 437 1.20 1.60 -7.29
C HIS A 437 0.90 2.55 -8.45
N HIS A 438 -0.07 3.44 -8.27
CA HIS A 438 -0.50 4.40 -9.27
C HIS A 438 -0.73 5.77 -8.63
N ARG A 439 -0.63 6.84 -9.41
CA ARG A 439 -1.13 8.16 -9.04
C ARG A 439 -2.54 8.36 -9.63
N PRO A 440 -3.48 8.96 -8.89
CA PRO A 440 -3.35 9.45 -7.51
C PRO A 440 -3.16 8.31 -6.49
N TYR A 441 -2.46 8.59 -5.39
CA TYR A 441 -2.29 7.60 -4.32
C TYR A 441 -3.63 7.28 -3.67
N LEU A 442 -3.80 6.01 -3.28
CA LEU A 442 -5.01 5.56 -2.61
C LEU A 442 -4.74 5.25 -1.15
N TYR A 443 -5.67 5.61 -0.28
CA TYR A 443 -5.56 5.50 1.16
C TYR A 443 -6.63 4.56 1.71
N TYR A 444 -6.29 3.80 2.75
CA TYR A 444 -7.22 2.86 3.39
C TYR A 444 -6.84 2.58 4.84
N LEU A 445 -7.82 2.12 5.60
CA LEU A 445 -7.65 1.67 6.99
C LEU A 445 -7.71 0.15 7.06
N HIS A 446 -7.01 -0.43 8.03
CA HIS A 446 -7.15 -1.85 8.34
C HIS A 446 -8.51 -2.09 9.03
N ASP A 447 -9.17 -3.23 8.78
CA ASP A 447 -10.48 -3.58 9.35
C ASP A 447 -10.58 -3.33 10.86
N LEU A 448 -9.54 -3.74 11.60
CA LEU A 448 -9.49 -3.59 13.05
C LEU A 448 -9.44 -2.11 13.50
N GLN A 449 -8.87 -1.22 12.69
CA GLN A 449 -8.86 0.23 12.92
C GLN A 449 -10.25 0.82 12.65
N LEU A 450 -10.91 0.40 11.57
CA LEU A 450 -12.30 0.78 11.29
C LEU A 450 -13.26 0.28 12.36
N ASP A 451 -13.09 -0.96 12.84
CA ASP A 451 -13.88 -1.50 13.95
C ASP A 451 -13.69 -0.67 15.24
N PHE A 452 -12.46 -0.20 15.50
CA PHE A 452 -12.17 0.68 16.63
C PHE A 452 -12.86 2.04 16.47
N LEU A 453 -12.72 2.69 15.31
CA LEU A 453 -13.32 3.99 15.03
C LEU A 453 -14.85 3.94 15.07
N ALA A 454 -15.46 2.92 14.48
CA ALA A 454 -16.91 2.72 14.50
C ALA A 454 -17.47 2.53 15.91
N GLU A 455 -16.72 1.84 16.79
CA GLU A 455 -17.11 1.68 18.19
C GLU A 455 -16.89 2.98 18.99
N MET A 456 -15.77 3.68 18.76
CA MET A 456 -15.46 4.95 19.43
C MET A 456 -16.47 6.05 19.08
N ASN A 457 -16.88 6.14 17.81
CA ASN A 457 -17.73 7.21 17.28
C ASN A 457 -19.18 6.77 17.06
N ARG A 458 -19.62 5.69 17.73
CA ARG A 458 -20.91 5.03 17.49
C ARG A 458 -22.11 5.96 17.55
N SER A 459 -22.14 6.90 18.48
CA SER A 459 -23.24 7.87 18.63
C SER A 459 -23.22 8.99 17.59
N GLY A 460 -22.07 9.22 16.94
CA GLY A 460 -21.87 10.27 15.94
C GLY A 460 -21.91 9.79 14.49
N LEU A 461 -22.02 8.47 14.24
CA LEU A 461 -21.95 7.91 12.88
C LEU A 461 -22.91 8.58 11.90
N GLU A 462 -24.18 8.77 12.29
CA GLU A 462 -25.17 9.44 11.44
C GLU A 462 -24.71 10.84 11.05
N SER A 463 -24.23 11.64 12.01
CA SER A 463 -23.73 12.99 11.76
C SER A 463 -22.49 13.04 10.86
N LEU A 464 -21.59 12.05 10.98
CA LEU A 464 -20.42 11.95 10.12
C LEU A 464 -20.83 11.63 8.67
N HIS A 465 -21.77 10.70 8.47
CA HIS A 465 -22.32 10.43 7.15
C HIS A 465 -23.09 11.64 6.59
N THR A 466 -23.84 12.38 7.42
CA THR A 466 -24.49 13.64 7.02
C THR A 466 -23.46 14.67 6.52
N LYS A 467 -22.31 14.79 7.19
CA LYS A 467 -21.22 15.67 6.77
C LYS A 467 -20.73 15.33 5.37
N VAL A 468 -20.50 14.04 5.08
CA VAL A 468 -20.09 13.57 3.74
C VAL A 468 -21.07 14.02 2.65
N VAL A 469 -22.37 13.79 2.88
CA VAL A 469 -23.41 14.12 1.89
C VAL A 469 -23.50 15.63 1.66
N ARG A 470 -23.47 16.44 2.74
CA ARG A 470 -23.51 17.90 2.63
C ARG A 470 -22.30 18.47 1.89
N GLN A 471 -21.11 17.97 2.18
CA GLN A 471 -19.90 18.41 1.52
C GLN A 471 -19.88 18.04 0.04
N TYR A 472 -20.34 16.84 -0.30
CA TYR A 472 -20.58 16.46 -1.70
C TYR A 472 -21.54 17.43 -2.39
N GLN A 473 -22.71 17.71 -1.79
CA GLN A 473 -23.70 18.63 -2.38
C GLN A 473 -23.17 20.05 -2.56
N GLN A 474 -22.40 20.54 -1.59
CA GLN A 474 -21.76 21.85 -1.67
C GLN A 474 -20.76 21.89 -2.85
N ARG A 475 -19.89 20.89 -2.94
CA ARG A 475 -18.82 20.84 -3.94
C ARG A 475 -19.32 20.61 -5.37
N TYR A 476 -20.41 19.85 -5.52
CA TYR A 476 -21.01 19.47 -6.81
C TYR A 476 -22.38 20.14 -7.04
N SER A 477 -22.57 21.34 -6.49
CA SER A 477 -23.82 22.11 -6.63
C SER A 477 -24.19 22.46 -8.07
N GLN A 478 -23.20 22.52 -8.97
CA GLN A 478 -23.38 22.83 -10.39
C GLN A 478 -23.54 21.58 -11.28
N GLY A 479 -23.46 20.38 -10.70
CA GLY A 479 -23.55 19.11 -11.40
C GLY A 479 -22.63 18.04 -10.80
N PRO A 480 -22.96 16.75 -10.98
CA PRO A 480 -22.18 15.63 -10.44
C PRO A 480 -20.79 15.55 -11.08
N PRO A 481 -19.83 14.85 -10.43
CA PRO A 481 -18.51 14.62 -11.00
C PRO A 481 -18.61 13.87 -12.34
N THR A 482 -17.71 14.21 -13.25
CA THR A 482 -17.57 13.62 -14.59
C THR A 482 -16.61 12.45 -14.58
N SER A 483 -16.59 11.65 -15.65
CA SER A 483 -15.67 10.51 -15.76
C SER A 483 -14.18 10.88 -15.81
N GLY A 484 -13.85 12.17 -15.95
CA GLY A 484 -12.48 12.67 -15.87
C GLY A 484 -12.01 12.95 -14.44
N ASP A 485 -12.93 12.98 -13.47
CA ASP A 485 -12.62 13.29 -12.08
C ASP A 485 -12.19 12.01 -11.31
N GLU A 486 -11.12 12.12 -10.51
CA GLU A 486 -10.48 10.97 -9.84
C GLU A 486 -11.40 10.26 -8.84
N GLU A 487 -12.25 11.03 -8.18
CA GLU A 487 -13.19 10.62 -7.14
C GLU A 487 -14.55 10.16 -7.70
N CYS A 488 -14.77 10.30 -9.01
CA CYS A 488 -16.05 10.04 -9.67
C CYS A 488 -16.61 8.65 -9.34
N LEU A 489 -15.79 7.62 -9.49
CA LEU A 489 -16.17 6.22 -9.22
C LEU A 489 -16.55 5.98 -7.75
N TYR A 490 -15.93 6.72 -6.82
CA TYR A 490 -16.26 6.63 -5.40
C TYR A 490 -17.68 7.14 -5.18
N TRP A 491 -18.00 8.34 -5.67
CA TRP A 491 -19.32 8.93 -5.46
C TRP A 491 -20.43 8.14 -6.13
N PHE A 492 -20.22 7.67 -7.37
CA PHE A 492 -21.20 6.81 -8.04
C PHE A 492 -21.53 5.55 -7.24
N ARG A 493 -20.55 4.99 -6.53
CA ARG A 493 -20.74 3.76 -5.76
C ARG A 493 -21.28 4.00 -4.35
N PHE A 494 -20.78 5.03 -3.66
CA PHE A 494 -20.97 5.17 -2.22
C PHE A 494 -21.84 6.35 -1.80
N LEU A 495 -22.26 7.25 -2.71
CA LEU A 495 -23.10 8.39 -2.33
C LEU A 495 -24.43 7.94 -1.70
N THR A 496 -25.13 7.02 -2.35
CA THR A 496 -26.40 6.46 -1.85
C THR A 496 -26.20 5.69 -0.54
N TYR A 497 -25.05 5.05 -0.37
CA TYR A 497 -24.65 4.41 0.87
C TYR A 497 -24.52 5.44 2.00
N HIS A 498 -23.80 6.54 1.78
CA HIS A 498 -23.67 7.60 2.78
C HIS A 498 -25.01 8.27 3.09
N MET A 499 -25.88 8.51 2.09
CA MET A 499 -27.23 9.05 2.29
C MET A 499 -28.10 8.13 3.16
N ALA A 500 -28.07 6.82 2.88
CA ALA A 500 -28.81 5.83 3.67
C ALA A 500 -28.32 5.77 5.11
N LYS A 501 -27.00 5.84 5.34
CA LYS A 501 -26.40 5.86 6.68
C LYS A 501 -26.61 7.18 7.43
N ALA A 502 -26.78 8.27 6.71
CA ALA A 502 -27.15 9.59 7.23
C ALA A 502 -28.66 9.73 7.49
N ASN A 503 -29.47 8.72 7.16
CA ASN A 503 -30.93 8.76 7.24
C ASN A 503 -31.57 9.89 6.40
N LEU A 504 -30.92 10.28 5.30
CA LEU A 504 -31.35 11.36 4.39
C LEU A 504 -32.20 10.80 3.24
N THR A 505 -33.33 10.18 3.56
CA THR A 505 -34.18 9.48 2.57
C THR A 505 -34.84 10.41 1.55
N GLN A 506 -34.97 11.71 1.84
CA GLN A 506 -35.52 12.69 0.89
C GLN A 506 -34.54 13.05 -0.23
N GLU A 507 -33.24 12.87 0.00
CA GLU A 507 -32.17 13.18 -0.97
C GLU A 507 -31.83 11.98 -1.86
N MET A 508 -32.45 10.82 -1.61
CA MET A 508 -32.25 9.57 -2.37
C MET A 508 -33.15 9.44 -3.61
N VAL A 509 -34.07 10.38 -3.84
CA VAL A 509 -35.08 10.34 -4.92
C VAL A 509 -34.56 10.96 -6.20
#